data_AF-A0A9C7Z7X8-F1
#
_entry.id   AF-A0A9C7Z7X8-F1
#
_cell.length_a   1.000
_cell.length_b   1.000
_cell.length_c   1.000
_cell.angle_alpha   90.00
_cell.angle_beta   90.00
_cell.angle_gamma   90.00
#
_symmetry.space_group_name_H-M   'P 1'
#
loop_
_entity.id
_entity.type
_entity.pdbx_description
1 polymer ?
#
loop_
_entity_poly.entity_id
_entity_poly.type
_entity_poly.pdbx_seq_one_letter_code
_entity_poly.pdbx_strand_id
1 'polypeptide(L)'
;MKRIVSLIMIMGLVGFGVASYAQSDLDAFPIGTTQMVYQITTEKMSAPQSLGFTIVSRGNDDYTVSMNIEASGTADQLAGFGFLFTGAQMSYAGGENVSYSPLQALMEQRSHLKAGNDYILPGGGSFKDITSVKIAGVQCLQGSFVDPSNADSRMTMAFSVTDPVYMFPFVRVEEQRDGKWVTTLQMELTKYTFTPPEG
;
A
#
# COMPACT_ATOMS: atom_id res chain seq x y z
N MET A 1 1.69 27.95 -41.28
CA MET A 1 0.66 27.51 -40.30
C MET A 1 0.79 26.01 -40.08
N LYS A 2 0.42 25.55 -38.87
CA LYS A 2 0.48 24.19 -38.29
C LYS A 2 1.78 23.85 -37.54
N ARG A 3 1.71 24.05 -36.22
CA ARG A 3 2.60 23.53 -35.18
C ARG A 3 2.33 22.03 -35.03
N ILE A 4 3.38 21.22 -35.05
CA ILE A 4 3.35 19.86 -34.49
C ILE A 4 4.46 19.84 -33.45
N VAL A 5 4.04 19.98 -32.19
CA VAL A 5 4.86 19.64 -31.03
C VAL A 5 4.70 18.14 -30.86
N SER A 6 5.68 17.37 -31.31
CA SER A 6 5.76 15.94 -31.00
C SER A 6 6.80 15.74 -29.91
N LEU A 7 6.28 15.43 -28.74
CA LEU A 7 6.95 15.00 -27.53
C LEU A 7 7.90 13.83 -27.83
N ILE A 8 9.19 13.99 -27.54
CA ILE A 8 10.20 12.92 -27.57
C ILE A 8 11.00 12.98 -26.27
N MET A 9 11.06 11.83 -25.59
CA MET A 9 12.01 11.39 -24.55
C MET A 9 12.00 12.17 -23.22
N ILE A 10 12.09 11.51 -22.06
CA ILE A 10 13.25 10.72 -21.65
C ILE A 10 12.86 9.39 -21.01
N MET A 11 13.39 8.33 -21.63
CA MET A 11 13.58 6.99 -21.11
C MET A 11 14.85 7.04 -20.25
N GLY A 12 14.70 6.87 -18.93
CA GLY A 12 15.79 6.87 -17.96
C GLY A 12 15.76 5.61 -17.10
N LEU A 13 16.39 4.55 -17.61
CA LEU A 13 16.68 3.29 -16.93
C LEU A 13 17.21 3.48 -15.50
N VAL A 14 16.44 3.03 -14.51
CA VAL A 14 16.97 2.16 -13.44
C VAL A 14 15.90 1.11 -13.14
N GLY A 15 16.11 -0.09 -13.67
CA GLY A 15 15.37 -1.28 -13.25
C GLY A 15 15.80 -1.67 -11.85
N PHE A 16 14.97 -1.37 -10.86
CA PHE A 16 14.92 -2.16 -9.63
C PHE A 16 13.58 -2.87 -9.61
N GLY A 17 13.64 -4.19 -9.78
CA GLY A 17 12.49 -5.06 -9.68
C GLY A 17 11.90 -4.92 -8.28
N VAL A 18 10.66 -4.44 -8.22
CA VAL A 18 9.90 -4.40 -6.98
C VAL A 18 9.51 -5.83 -6.67
N ALA A 19 10.25 -6.46 -5.77
CA ALA A 19 9.70 -7.59 -5.04
C ALA A 19 8.42 -7.07 -4.35
N SER A 20 7.30 -7.69 -4.64
CA SER A 20 6.02 -7.43 -3.98
C SER A 20 6.17 -7.76 -2.50
N TYR A 21 6.56 -6.79 -1.68
CA TYR A 21 6.71 -6.99 -0.25
C TYR A 21 5.33 -7.10 0.41
N ALA A 22 4.98 -8.31 0.82
CA ALA A 22 3.86 -8.51 1.73
C ALA A 22 4.23 -7.91 3.10
N GLN A 23 3.25 -7.37 3.84
CA GLN A 23 3.52 -6.92 5.22
C GLN A 23 3.89 -8.11 6.13
N SER A 24 3.27 -9.26 5.89
CA SER A 24 3.55 -10.51 6.56
C SER A 24 3.99 -11.55 5.54
N ASP A 25 5.07 -12.26 5.87
CA ASP A 25 5.45 -13.48 5.18
C ASP A 25 4.35 -14.54 5.30
N LEU A 26 4.28 -15.49 4.36
CA LEU A 26 3.21 -16.49 4.33
C LEU A 26 3.24 -17.41 5.56
N ASP A 27 4.41 -17.64 6.14
CA ASP A 27 4.62 -18.47 7.34
C ASP A 27 4.10 -17.82 8.63
N ALA A 28 3.85 -16.51 8.63
CA ALA A 28 3.20 -15.82 9.74
C ALA A 28 1.70 -16.10 9.81
N PHE A 29 1.08 -16.62 8.74
CA PHE A 29 -0.34 -16.92 8.71
C PHE A 29 -0.64 -18.25 9.42
N PRO A 30 -1.56 -18.27 10.41
CA PRO A 30 -1.92 -19.50 11.10
C PRO A 30 -2.57 -20.51 10.14
N ILE A 31 -2.42 -21.80 10.45
CA ILE A 31 -3.13 -22.89 9.74
C ILE A 31 -4.63 -22.57 9.76
N GLY A 32 -5.26 -22.64 8.58
CA GLY A 32 -6.64 -22.19 8.37
C GLY A 32 -6.76 -21.28 7.15
N THR A 33 -7.85 -20.51 7.10
CA THR A 33 -8.16 -19.59 6.00
C THR A 33 -8.23 -18.16 6.52
N THR A 34 -7.38 -17.28 5.99
CA THR A 34 -7.44 -15.84 6.22
C THR A 34 -7.99 -15.15 4.98
N GLN A 35 -9.05 -14.36 5.14
CA GLN A 35 -9.59 -13.51 4.09
C GLN A 35 -9.39 -12.04 4.46
N MET A 36 -8.92 -11.26 3.49
CA MET A 36 -8.73 -9.83 3.59
C MET A 36 -9.40 -9.17 2.39
N VAL A 37 -10.14 -8.08 2.63
CA VAL A 37 -10.71 -7.26 1.56
C VAL A 37 -10.27 -5.83 1.77
N TYR A 38 -9.73 -5.24 0.72
CA TYR A 38 -9.28 -3.86 0.68
C TYR A 38 -10.18 -3.06 -0.25
N GLN A 39 -10.49 -1.84 0.17
CA GLN A 39 -11.11 -0.85 -0.70
C GLN A 39 -10.04 0.15 -1.14
N ILE A 40 -9.97 0.39 -2.45
CA ILE A 40 -9.01 1.30 -3.07
C ILE A 40 -9.77 2.46 -3.70
N THR A 41 -9.41 3.68 -3.34
CA THR A 41 -9.97 4.90 -3.90
C THR A 41 -8.84 5.75 -4.45
N THR A 42 -9.03 6.31 -5.65
CA THR A 42 -8.06 7.23 -6.26
C THR A 42 -8.80 8.43 -6.83
N GLU A 43 -8.11 9.55 -7.03
CA GLU A 43 -8.72 10.73 -7.66
C GLU A 43 -9.19 10.47 -9.10
N LYS A 44 -8.64 9.43 -9.76
CA LYS A 44 -8.89 9.10 -11.17
C LYS A 44 -10.09 8.17 -11.33
N MET A 45 -10.49 7.48 -10.27
CA MET A 45 -11.63 6.55 -10.28
C MET A 45 -12.89 7.24 -9.77
N SER A 46 -14.02 6.99 -10.44
CA SER A 46 -15.32 7.53 -10.02
C SER A 46 -15.99 6.70 -8.91
N ALA A 47 -15.51 5.48 -8.69
CA ALA A 47 -15.98 4.58 -7.66
C ALA A 47 -14.79 3.94 -6.93
N PRO A 48 -14.95 3.50 -5.67
CA PRO A 48 -13.96 2.66 -5.03
C PRO A 48 -13.85 1.29 -5.71
N GLN A 49 -12.65 0.74 -5.74
CA GLN A 49 -12.31 -0.57 -6.30
C GLN A 49 -12.07 -1.56 -5.14
N SER A 50 -12.20 -2.86 -5.39
CA SER A 50 -12.04 -3.89 -4.37
C SER A 50 -10.87 -4.81 -4.72
N LEU A 51 -10.06 -5.12 -3.72
CA LEU A 51 -8.97 -6.08 -3.80
C LEU A 51 -9.13 -7.09 -2.66
N GLY A 52 -9.41 -8.34 -3.00
CA GLY A 52 -9.55 -9.44 -2.06
C GLY A 52 -8.33 -10.35 -2.07
N PHE A 53 -7.85 -10.74 -0.89
CA PHE A 53 -6.90 -11.82 -0.70
C PHE A 53 -7.53 -12.93 0.12
N THR A 54 -7.31 -14.17 -0.30
CA THR A 54 -7.57 -15.36 0.51
C THR A 54 -6.29 -16.15 0.62
N ILE A 55 -5.84 -16.40 1.84
CA ILE A 55 -4.67 -17.22 2.15
C ILE A 55 -5.17 -18.45 2.89
N VAL A 56 -4.90 -19.62 2.34
CA VAL A 56 -5.17 -20.91 2.96
C VAL A 56 -3.82 -21.53 3.33
N SER A 57 -3.53 -21.66 4.62
CA SER A 57 -2.37 -22.38 5.14
C SER A 57 -2.82 -23.78 5.56
N ARG A 58 -2.25 -24.83 4.95
CA ARG A 58 -2.59 -26.24 5.25
C ARG A 58 -1.61 -26.91 6.20
N GLY A 59 -0.61 -26.18 6.70
CA GLY A 59 0.54 -26.74 7.41
C GLY A 59 1.56 -27.35 6.43
N ASN A 60 2.71 -27.79 6.96
CA ASN A 60 3.82 -28.36 6.18
C ASN A 60 4.31 -27.46 5.03
N ASP A 61 4.32 -26.15 5.27
CA ASP A 61 4.70 -25.14 4.28
C ASP A 61 3.87 -25.13 2.97
N ASP A 62 2.64 -25.69 3.01
CA ASP A 62 1.69 -25.62 1.89
C ASP A 62 0.70 -24.45 2.05
N TYR A 63 0.72 -23.56 1.07
CA TYR A 63 -0.10 -22.36 1.04
C TYR A 63 -0.82 -22.22 -0.30
N THR A 64 -2.07 -21.78 -0.25
CA THR A 64 -2.78 -21.27 -1.44
C THR A 64 -3.11 -19.81 -1.23
N VAL A 65 -2.63 -18.98 -2.14
CA VAL A 65 -2.96 -17.55 -2.18
C VAL A 65 -3.87 -17.32 -3.39
N SER A 66 -5.02 -16.71 -3.14
CA SER A 66 -5.95 -16.26 -4.17
C SER A 66 -6.12 -14.75 -4.07
N MET A 67 -6.04 -14.07 -5.20
CA MET A 67 -6.26 -12.64 -5.33
C MET A 67 -7.48 -12.42 -6.24
N ASN A 68 -8.42 -11.61 -5.79
CA ASN A 68 -9.56 -11.15 -6.59
C ASN A 68 -9.49 -9.63 -6.71
N ILE A 69 -9.58 -9.11 -7.93
CA ILE A 69 -9.62 -7.68 -8.20
C ILE A 69 -10.96 -7.38 -8.86
N GLU A 70 -11.76 -6.56 -8.20
CA GLU A 70 -13.03 -6.08 -8.74
C GLU A 70 -12.94 -4.58 -8.96
N ALA A 71 -13.15 -4.19 -10.21
CA ALA A 71 -13.01 -2.83 -10.66
C ALA A 71 -14.20 -2.38 -11.50
N SER A 72 -14.58 -1.12 -11.38
CA SER A 72 -15.68 -0.50 -12.13
C SER A 72 -15.32 0.94 -12.49
N GLY A 73 -15.48 1.27 -13.76
CA GLY A 73 -15.12 2.58 -14.32
C GLY A 73 -15.25 2.60 -15.84
N THR A 74 -14.87 3.72 -16.45
CA THR A 74 -14.72 3.84 -17.91
C THR A 74 -13.51 3.03 -18.40
N ALA A 75 -13.40 2.81 -19.71
CA ALA A 75 -12.26 2.11 -20.30
C ALA A 75 -10.91 2.76 -19.94
N ASP A 76 -10.83 4.09 -19.98
CA ASP A 76 -9.61 4.84 -19.63
C ASP A 76 -9.26 4.71 -18.14
N GLN A 77 -10.27 4.73 -17.27
CA GLN A 77 -10.10 4.53 -15.83
C GLN A 77 -9.58 3.12 -15.51
N LEU A 78 -10.17 2.09 -16.13
CA LEU A 78 -9.79 0.70 -15.90
C LEU A 78 -8.44 0.35 -16.52
N ALA A 79 -8.07 0.96 -17.65
CA ALA A 79 -6.73 0.81 -18.22
C ALA A 79 -5.65 1.31 -17.25
N GLY A 80 -5.89 2.44 -16.57
CA GLY A 80 -5.00 2.95 -15.53
C GLY A 80 -4.98 2.09 -14.26
N PHE A 81 -6.13 1.58 -13.82
CA PHE A 81 -6.23 0.77 -12.60
C PHE A 81 -5.64 -0.64 -12.77
N GLY A 82 -5.97 -1.34 -13.86
CA GLY A 82 -5.39 -2.66 -14.15
C GLY A 82 -3.87 -2.62 -14.30
N PHE A 83 -3.31 -1.48 -14.69
CA PHE A 83 -1.89 -1.27 -14.77
C PHE A 83 -1.21 -1.19 -13.38
N LEU A 84 -1.88 -0.63 -12.35
CA LEU A 84 -1.34 -0.53 -10.97
C LEU A 84 -1.09 -1.89 -10.31
N PHE A 85 -1.87 -2.91 -10.66
CA PHE A 85 -1.86 -4.24 -10.03
C PHE A 85 -1.31 -5.35 -10.92
N THR A 86 -0.98 -5.03 -12.17
CA THR A 86 -0.10 -5.88 -12.98
C THR A 86 1.33 -5.48 -12.62
N GLY A 87 2.21 -6.45 -12.34
CA GLY A 87 3.55 -6.24 -11.73
C GLY A 87 4.51 -5.27 -12.46
N ALA A 88 4.09 -4.62 -13.55
CA ALA A 88 4.82 -3.60 -14.28
C ALA A 88 4.83 -2.20 -13.62
N GLN A 89 3.94 -1.90 -12.66
CA GLN A 89 3.79 -0.53 -12.15
C GLN A 89 3.71 -0.33 -10.63
N MET A 90 3.87 -1.33 -9.76
CA MET A 90 4.01 -1.02 -8.32
C MET A 90 5.22 -0.10 -8.05
N SER A 91 6.23 -0.07 -8.95
CA SER A 91 7.33 0.89 -8.94
C SER A 91 6.93 2.32 -9.33
N TYR A 92 5.84 2.49 -10.08
CA TYR A 92 5.33 3.75 -10.64
C TYR A 92 4.08 4.29 -9.94
N ALA A 93 3.31 3.46 -9.23
CA ALA A 93 2.13 3.86 -8.48
C ALA A 93 2.44 4.83 -7.33
N GLY A 94 3.69 4.82 -6.83
CA GLY A 94 4.22 5.83 -5.92
C GLY A 94 4.61 7.15 -6.60
N GLY A 95 4.46 7.28 -7.92
CA GLY A 95 5.06 8.38 -8.68
C GLY A 95 6.58 8.25 -8.78
N GLU A 96 7.18 8.89 -9.79
CA GLU A 96 8.63 8.85 -10.06
C GLU A 96 9.51 9.51 -8.97
N ASN A 97 8.93 9.96 -7.85
CA ASN A 97 9.60 10.76 -6.82
C ASN A 97 9.34 10.29 -5.37
N VAL A 98 8.76 9.10 -5.13
CA VAL A 98 8.68 8.58 -3.76
C VAL A 98 9.98 7.86 -3.43
N SER A 99 10.71 8.39 -2.45
CA SER A 99 11.87 7.68 -1.89
C SER A 99 11.36 6.42 -1.18
N TYR A 100 11.72 5.25 -1.70
CA TYR A 100 11.31 3.95 -1.15
C TYR A 100 12.13 3.49 0.06
N SER A 101 13.34 4.05 0.26
CA SER A 101 14.22 3.70 1.39
C SER A 101 13.59 4.01 2.77
N PRO A 102 12.89 5.14 2.98
CA PRO A 102 12.09 5.38 4.18
C PRO A 102 11.03 4.31 4.45
N LEU A 103 10.32 3.86 3.41
CA LEU A 103 9.28 2.83 3.52
C LEU A 103 9.88 1.48 3.89
N GLN A 104 10.97 1.11 3.22
CA GLN A 104 11.71 -0.12 3.54
C GLN A 104 12.19 -0.11 5.00
N ALA A 105 12.79 0.99 5.45
CA ALA A 105 13.23 1.12 6.83
C ALA A 105 12.08 0.99 7.83
N LEU A 106 10.90 1.55 7.52
CA LEU A 106 9.71 1.38 8.35
C LEU A 106 9.22 -0.08 8.39
N MET A 107 9.26 -0.79 7.26
CA MET A 107 8.89 -2.21 7.21
C MET A 107 9.85 -3.08 8.03
N GLU A 108 11.15 -2.85 7.91
CA GLU A 108 12.19 -3.58 8.66
C GLU A 108 12.12 -3.29 10.17
N GLN A 109 11.80 -2.06 10.54
CA GLN A 109 11.73 -1.62 11.94
C GLN A 109 10.32 -1.68 12.53
N ARG A 110 9.35 -2.26 11.84
CA ARG A 110 7.93 -2.24 12.25
C ARG A 110 7.69 -2.78 13.66
N SER A 111 8.46 -3.80 14.07
CA SER A 111 8.40 -4.41 15.41
C SER A 111 8.87 -3.47 16.53
N HIS A 112 9.59 -2.41 16.19
CA HIS A 112 10.11 -1.40 17.13
C HIS A 112 9.25 -0.13 17.18
N LEU A 113 8.24 -0.01 16.32
CA LEU A 113 7.31 1.13 16.31
C LEU A 113 6.45 1.12 17.58
N LYS A 114 6.24 2.31 18.15
CA LYS A 114 5.42 2.52 19.34
C LYS A 114 4.61 3.80 19.19
N ALA A 115 3.38 3.77 19.69
CA ALA A 115 2.53 4.95 19.73
C ALA A 115 3.18 6.07 20.57
N GLY A 116 3.02 7.32 20.11
CA GLY A 116 3.57 8.51 20.76
C GLY A 116 5.05 8.79 20.49
N ASN A 117 5.74 7.94 19.71
CA ASN A 117 7.13 8.15 19.33
C ASN A 117 7.25 8.65 17.88
N ASP A 118 8.25 9.48 17.63
CA ASP A 118 8.68 9.89 16.29
C ASP A 118 9.95 9.13 15.89
N TYR A 119 10.04 8.73 14.62
CA TYR A 119 11.16 7.95 14.09
C TYR A 119 11.76 8.68 12.90
N ILE A 120 13.07 8.96 12.97
CA ILE A 120 13.82 9.53 11.85
C ILE A 120 14.14 8.42 10.86
N LEU A 121 13.80 8.64 9.59
CA LEU A 121 14.00 7.67 8.52
C LEU A 121 15.26 8.01 7.71
N PRO A 122 15.86 7.02 7.02
CA PRO A 122 16.90 7.27 6.04
C PRO A 122 16.48 8.35 5.05
N GLY A 123 17.39 9.26 4.71
CA GLY A 123 17.08 10.42 3.87
C GLY A 123 16.56 11.64 4.64
N GLY A 124 16.46 11.57 5.97
CA GLY A 124 16.24 12.73 6.84
C GLY A 124 14.77 13.07 7.11
N GLY A 125 13.83 12.26 6.61
CA GLY A 125 12.41 12.44 6.92
C GLY A 125 12.04 11.81 8.25
N SER A 126 10.78 11.95 8.65
CA SER A 126 10.33 11.42 9.93
C SER A 126 8.96 10.79 9.82
N PHE A 127 8.81 9.60 10.39
CA PHE A 127 7.52 8.98 10.64
C PHE A 127 7.02 9.42 12.02
N LYS A 128 5.89 10.10 12.03
CA LYS A 128 5.39 10.85 13.19
C LYS A 128 3.93 10.55 13.45
N ASP A 129 3.43 11.08 14.56
CA ASP A 129 2.03 11.01 14.99
C ASP A 129 1.54 9.57 15.09
N ILE A 130 2.41 8.68 15.57
CA ILE A 130 2.12 7.26 15.64
C ILE A 130 1.06 7.02 16.70
N THR A 131 -0.06 6.44 16.28
CA THR A 131 -1.22 6.16 17.12
C THR A 131 -1.67 4.72 16.95
N SER A 132 -2.27 4.20 18.01
CA SER A 132 -2.89 2.87 18.00
C SER A 132 -4.30 2.98 17.41
N VAL A 133 -4.59 2.22 16.36
CA VAL A 133 -5.88 2.24 15.65
C VAL A 133 -6.38 0.82 15.39
N LYS A 134 -7.69 0.65 15.23
CA LYS A 134 -8.29 -0.65 14.88
C LYS A 134 -8.89 -0.58 13.48
N ILE A 135 -8.41 -1.41 12.57
CA ILE A 135 -8.80 -1.41 11.14
C ILE A 135 -9.33 -2.79 10.78
N ALA A 136 -10.59 -2.87 10.36
CA ALA A 136 -11.30 -4.13 10.11
C ALA A 136 -11.18 -5.18 11.21
N GLY A 137 -11.09 -4.75 12.48
CA GLY A 137 -10.92 -5.65 13.61
C GLY A 137 -9.46 -5.88 14.05
N VAL A 138 -8.48 -5.56 13.20
CA VAL A 138 -7.04 -5.77 13.44
C VAL A 138 -6.43 -4.60 14.19
N GLN A 139 -5.64 -4.87 15.23
CA GLN A 139 -4.91 -3.84 15.95
C GLN A 139 -3.71 -3.38 15.14
N CYS A 140 -3.62 -2.08 14.88
CA CYS A 140 -2.59 -1.48 14.05
C CYS A 140 -1.90 -0.30 14.74
N LEU A 141 -0.69 0.03 14.28
CA LEU A 141 -0.02 1.30 14.52
C LEU A 141 -0.06 2.11 13.24
N GLN A 142 -0.63 3.31 13.30
CA GLN A 142 -0.73 4.23 12.17
C GLN A 142 0.10 5.47 12.43
N GLY A 143 0.85 5.92 11.44
CA GLY A 143 1.59 7.19 11.47
C GLY A 143 1.66 7.82 10.10
N SER A 144 2.29 8.99 10.03
CA SER A 144 2.46 9.73 8.78
C SER A 144 3.92 10.11 8.52
N PHE A 145 4.27 10.23 7.25
CA PHE A 145 5.58 10.63 6.76
C PHE A 145 5.39 11.65 5.65
N VAL A 146 6.19 12.72 5.70
CA VAL A 146 6.35 13.68 4.60
C VAL A 146 7.73 13.46 4.02
N ASP A 147 7.81 13.27 2.70
CA ASP A 147 9.09 13.04 2.03
C ASP A 147 9.92 14.34 2.04
N PRO A 148 11.15 14.36 2.61
CA PRO A 148 11.99 15.54 2.57
C PRO A 148 12.34 16.01 1.15
N SER A 149 12.38 15.08 0.20
CA SER A 149 12.65 15.38 -1.21
C SER A 149 11.41 15.88 -1.95
N ASN A 150 10.22 15.67 -1.38
CA ASN A 150 8.94 16.16 -1.88
C ASN A 150 8.02 16.56 -0.71
N ALA A 151 8.24 17.76 -0.20
CA ALA A 151 7.49 18.29 0.96
C ALA A 151 5.99 18.47 0.69
N ASP A 152 5.59 18.49 -0.59
CA ASP A 152 4.21 18.56 -1.02
C ASP A 152 3.54 17.17 -1.08
N SER A 153 4.23 16.10 -0.66
CA SER A 153 3.70 14.74 -0.61
C SER A 153 3.71 14.19 0.81
N ARG A 154 2.56 13.67 1.25
CA ARG A 154 2.39 13.02 2.55
C ARG A 154 1.84 11.62 2.38
N MET A 155 2.45 10.66 3.06
CA MET A 155 1.95 9.30 3.16
C MET A 155 1.53 8.99 4.60
N THR A 156 0.34 8.47 4.80
CA THR A 156 -0.13 7.87 6.05
C THR A 156 -0.19 6.36 5.87
N MET A 157 0.35 5.59 6.82
CA MET A 157 0.35 4.13 6.75
C MET A 157 0.00 3.51 8.09
N ALA A 158 -0.66 2.36 8.06
CA ALA A 158 -0.87 1.52 9.22
C ALA A 158 -0.19 0.16 9.07
N PHE A 159 0.39 -0.33 10.15
CA PHE A 159 1.00 -1.66 10.27
C PHE A 159 0.18 -2.47 11.27
N SER A 160 -0.31 -3.65 10.87
CA SER A 160 -0.82 -4.62 11.85
C SER A 160 0.21 -4.99 12.91
N VAL A 161 -0.28 -5.21 14.14
CA VAL A 161 0.51 -5.60 15.31
C VAL A 161 0.13 -7.00 15.81
N THR A 162 -1.16 -7.33 15.76
CA THR A 162 -1.70 -8.56 16.37
C THR A 162 -1.89 -9.69 15.38
N ASP A 163 -2.32 -9.38 14.16
CA ASP A 163 -2.76 -10.36 13.17
C ASP A 163 -1.93 -10.22 11.88
N PRO A 164 -1.58 -11.35 11.23
CA PRO A 164 -0.88 -11.32 9.96
C PRO A 164 -1.81 -10.77 8.88
N VAL A 165 -1.30 -9.81 8.11
CA VAL A 165 -2.00 -9.17 6.98
C VAL A 165 -1.07 -9.14 5.79
N TYR A 166 -1.58 -9.46 4.61
CA TYR A 166 -0.74 -9.60 3.43
C TYR A 166 -0.24 -8.25 2.91
N MET A 167 -1.05 -7.20 3.03
CA MET A 167 -0.70 -5.82 2.69
C MET A 167 -0.95 -4.91 3.89
N PHE A 168 -0.39 -3.70 3.85
CA PHE A 168 -0.66 -2.68 4.86
C PHE A 168 -2.17 -2.48 5.06
N PRO A 169 -2.69 -2.56 6.31
CA PRO A 169 -4.09 -2.32 6.61
C PRO A 169 -4.59 -0.97 6.15
N PHE A 170 -3.70 0.02 6.04
CA PHE A 170 -4.04 1.34 5.53
C PHE A 170 -2.83 1.98 4.85
N VAL A 171 -3.08 2.58 3.69
CA VAL A 171 -2.16 3.50 3.01
C VAL A 171 -2.99 4.65 2.47
N ARG A 172 -2.59 5.89 2.75
CA ARG A 172 -3.15 7.08 2.13
C ARG A 172 -2.03 7.99 1.66
N VAL A 173 -2.09 8.37 0.38
CA VAL A 173 -1.17 9.33 -0.23
C VAL A 173 -1.94 10.61 -0.49
N GLU A 174 -1.35 11.72 -0.08
CA GLU A 174 -1.92 13.06 -0.19
C GLU A 174 -0.89 13.99 -0.82
N GLU A 175 -1.37 14.88 -1.68
CA GLU A 175 -0.57 15.95 -2.25
C GLU A 175 -1.05 17.31 -1.76
N GLN A 176 -0.12 18.23 -1.54
CA GLN A 176 -0.43 19.60 -1.18
C GLN A 176 -0.82 20.39 -2.43
N ARG A 177 -2.10 20.79 -2.52
CA ARG A 177 -2.65 21.60 -3.61
C ARG A 177 -3.45 22.74 -3.00
N ASP A 178 -3.15 23.98 -3.39
CA ASP A 178 -3.80 25.20 -2.89
C ASP A 178 -3.85 25.29 -1.35
N GLY A 179 -2.75 24.88 -0.69
CA GLY A 179 -2.63 24.89 0.76
C GLY A 179 -3.44 23.81 1.50
N LYS A 180 -4.01 22.83 0.78
CA LYS A 180 -4.75 21.70 1.35
C LYS A 180 -4.12 20.38 0.92
N TRP A 181 -4.17 19.40 1.82
CA TRP A 181 -3.86 18.02 1.49
C TRP A 181 -5.03 17.41 0.72
N VAL A 182 -4.78 16.95 -0.49
CA VAL A 182 -5.74 16.28 -1.36
C VAL A 182 -5.33 14.83 -1.50
N THR A 183 -6.22 13.91 -1.12
CA THR A 183 -5.96 12.47 -1.25
C THR A 183 -5.94 12.06 -2.72
N THR A 184 -4.82 11.51 -3.17
CA THR A 184 -4.64 10.99 -4.54
C THR A 184 -4.85 9.49 -4.62
N LEU A 185 -4.54 8.78 -3.52
CA LEU A 185 -4.72 7.34 -3.35
C LEU A 185 -5.06 7.03 -1.88
N GLN A 186 -6.02 6.15 -1.67
CA GLN A 186 -6.28 5.50 -0.39
C GLN A 186 -6.52 4.01 -0.62
N MET A 187 -5.90 3.17 0.20
CA MET A 187 -6.17 1.75 0.31
C MET A 187 -6.43 1.45 1.79
N GLU A 188 -7.53 0.77 2.07
CA GLU A 188 -7.94 0.46 3.43
C GLU A 188 -8.47 -0.96 3.51
N LEU A 189 -7.99 -1.73 4.49
CA LEU A 189 -8.53 -3.03 4.84
C LEU A 189 -9.93 -2.82 5.44
N THR A 190 -10.95 -3.29 4.73
CA THR A 190 -12.36 -3.17 5.13
C THR A 190 -12.90 -4.45 5.75
N LYS A 191 -12.27 -5.59 5.47
CA LYS A 191 -12.63 -6.89 6.07
C LYS A 191 -11.37 -7.69 6.39
N TYR A 192 -11.33 -8.25 7.59
CA TYR A 192 -10.39 -9.28 8.00
C TYR A 192 -11.15 -10.42 8.68
N THR A 193 -10.97 -11.65 8.20
CA THR A 193 -11.57 -12.83 8.85
C THR A 193 -10.59 -13.98 8.82
N PHE A 194 -10.43 -14.65 9.96
CA PHE A 194 -9.70 -15.91 10.07
C PHE A 194 -10.66 -17.05 10.45
N THR A 195 -10.57 -18.16 9.73
CA THR A 195 -11.30 -19.40 9.99
C THR A 195 -10.29 -20.52 10.25
N PRO A 196 -10.28 -21.16 11.42
CA PRO A 196 -9.40 -22.29 11.70
C PRO A 196 -9.73 -23.50 10.81
N PRO A 197 -8.81 -24.48 10.64
CA PRO A 197 -9.10 -25.70 9.89
C PRO A 197 -10.25 -26.47 10.53
N GLU A 198 -11.08 -27.13 9.71
CA GLU A 198 -12.01 -28.13 10.21
C GLU A 198 -11.21 -29.31 10.76
N GLY A 199 -11.49 -29.69 12.01
CA GLY A 199 -10.79 -30.77 12.73
C GLY A 199 -11.27 -32.17 12.37
#